data_AF-A0A925MG38-F1
#
_entry.id   AF-A0A925MG38-F1
#
_cell.length_a   1.000
_cell.length_b   1.000
_cell.length_c   1.000
_cell.angle_alpha   90.00
_cell.angle_beta   90.00
_cell.angle_gamma   90.00
#
_symmetry.space_group_name_H-M   'P 1'
#
loop_
_entity.id
_entity.type
_entity.pdbx_description
1 polymer ?
#
loop_
_entity_poly.entity_id
_entity_poly.type
_entity_poly.pdbx_seq_one_letter_code
_entity_poly.pdbx_strand_id
1 'polypeptide(L)'
;MTAESPTVAAFRAHVAQRLHVPAAELDDDTAYIRGKHDRGAALAVMMRTKDARRVEVRGWATAAGVVITPSRNLGVLFAEAGVWTQPPGAKLGDLAITLAEDLVWSYGEGATVESSGSFAYPALTLAADGSGSLVFFSSTESSDADPEASTAGGGGGGGGQSTFQDTVSLTADHKATLTRTPFEAITRR
;
A
#
# COMPACT_ATOMS: atom_id res chain seq x y z
N MET A 1 27.78 14.42 -10.02
CA MET A 1 26.38 13.96 -10.11
C MET A 1 26.35 12.54 -9.60
N THR A 2 25.74 12.29 -8.45
CA THR A 2 25.50 10.91 -7.97
C THR A 2 24.44 10.29 -8.87
N ALA A 3 24.68 9.07 -9.35
CA ALA A 3 23.68 8.34 -10.15
C ALA A 3 22.44 8.06 -9.30
N GLU A 4 21.26 8.23 -9.88
CA GLU A 4 19.99 7.86 -9.24
C GLU A 4 19.98 6.35 -8.95
N SER A 5 19.49 5.96 -7.77
CA SER A 5 19.43 4.53 -7.43
C SER A 5 18.45 3.79 -8.35
N PRO A 6 18.71 2.51 -8.72
CA PRO A 6 17.82 1.72 -9.56
C PRO A 6 16.38 1.63 -9.01
N THR A 7 16.25 1.55 -7.68
CA THR A 7 14.97 1.58 -6.95
C THR A 7 14.15 2.85 -7.27
N VAL A 8 14.77 4.02 -7.12
CA VAL A 8 14.11 5.32 -7.34
C VAL A 8 13.79 5.49 -8.83
N ALA A 9 14.72 5.13 -9.72
CA ALA A 9 14.52 5.23 -11.16
C ALA A 9 13.35 4.35 -11.67
N ALA A 10 13.27 3.09 -11.20
CA ALA A 10 12.19 2.18 -11.58
C ALA A 10 10.83 2.67 -11.08
N PHE A 11 10.76 3.14 -9.83
CA PHE A 11 9.54 3.67 -9.26
C PHE A 11 9.11 4.98 -9.94
N ARG A 12 10.06 5.89 -10.24
CA ARG A 12 9.80 7.12 -11.00
C ARG A 12 9.18 6.82 -12.36
N ALA A 13 9.73 5.84 -13.10
CA ALA A 13 9.18 5.43 -14.38
C ALA A 13 7.74 4.92 -14.26
N HIS A 14 7.45 4.13 -13.21
CA HIS A 14 6.09 3.69 -12.94
C HIS A 14 5.14 4.85 -12.64
N VAL A 15 5.54 5.80 -11.79
CA VAL A 15 4.71 6.97 -11.43
C VAL A 15 4.47 7.86 -12.64
N ALA A 16 5.50 8.11 -13.45
CA ALA A 16 5.39 8.88 -14.70
C ALA A 16 4.36 8.25 -15.65
N GLN A 17 4.40 6.92 -15.81
CA GLN A 17 3.42 6.18 -16.60
C GLN A 17 2.01 6.28 -16.00
N ARG A 18 1.87 6.06 -14.68
CA ARG A 18 0.57 6.08 -13.98
C ARG A 18 -0.11 7.44 -14.10
N LEU A 19 0.65 8.52 -13.89
CA LEU A 19 0.14 9.88 -13.89
C LEU A 19 0.12 10.53 -15.29
N HIS A 20 0.64 9.86 -16.31
CA HIS A 20 0.79 10.40 -17.67
C HIS A 20 1.58 11.72 -17.72
N VAL A 21 2.66 11.81 -16.93
CA VAL A 21 3.56 12.96 -16.87
C VAL A 21 5.00 12.56 -17.19
N PRO A 22 5.86 13.48 -17.68
CA PRO A 22 7.28 13.19 -17.85
C PRO A 22 7.95 12.88 -16.51
N ALA A 23 8.90 11.93 -16.49
CA ALA A 23 9.65 11.57 -15.28
C ALA A 23 10.44 12.75 -14.68
N ALA A 24 10.82 13.74 -15.50
CA ALA A 24 11.48 14.96 -15.07
C ALA A 24 10.56 15.91 -14.28
N GLU A 25 9.24 15.74 -14.37
CA GLU A 25 8.23 16.50 -13.62
C GLU A 25 7.92 15.90 -12.24
N LEU A 26 8.66 14.87 -11.85
CA LEU A 26 8.54 14.22 -10.54
C LEU A 26 9.71 14.61 -9.64
N ASP A 27 9.44 14.82 -8.37
CA ASP A 27 10.43 14.92 -7.30
C ASP A 27 10.48 13.62 -6.51
N ASP A 28 11.69 13.19 -6.17
CA ASP A 28 11.93 12.12 -5.19
C ASP A 28 11.93 12.73 -3.80
N ASP A 29 10.98 12.33 -2.97
CA ASP A 29 10.82 12.79 -1.60
C ASP A 29 10.90 11.60 -0.61
N THR A 30 11.73 10.61 -0.96
CA THR A 30 11.87 9.35 -0.22
C THR A 30 12.69 9.50 1.07
N ALA A 31 13.52 10.54 1.20
CA ALA A 31 14.54 10.61 2.25
C ALA A 31 13.98 10.54 3.68
N TYR A 32 12.81 11.14 3.94
CA TYR A 32 12.21 11.18 5.28
C TYR A 32 11.40 9.93 5.63
N ILE A 33 11.07 9.06 4.65
CA ILE A 33 10.32 7.82 4.86
C ILE A 33 11.20 6.56 4.86
N ARG A 34 12.49 6.70 4.56
CA ARG A 34 13.48 5.61 4.58
C ARG A 34 13.53 4.91 5.94
N GLY A 35 13.63 3.58 5.92
CA GLY A 35 13.69 2.73 7.11
C GLY A 35 12.36 2.55 7.84
N LYS A 36 11.38 3.45 7.67
CA LYS A 36 10.07 3.33 8.32
C LYS A 36 9.19 2.27 7.64
N HIS A 37 9.08 2.39 6.31
CA HIS A 37 8.24 1.53 5.49
C HIS A 37 9.04 0.51 4.65
N ASP A 38 10.37 0.45 4.82
CA ASP A 38 11.20 -0.55 4.12
C ASP A 38 10.95 -1.96 4.70
N ARG A 39 10.84 -2.97 3.85
CA ARG A 39 10.70 -4.38 4.25
C ARG A 39 11.70 -5.21 3.48
N GLY A 40 12.64 -5.87 4.15
CA GLY A 40 13.69 -6.64 3.50
C GLY A 40 14.38 -5.85 2.37
N ALA A 41 14.33 -6.37 1.15
CA ALA A 41 14.81 -5.72 -0.06
C ALA A 41 13.79 -4.79 -0.76
N ALA A 42 12.53 -4.75 -0.32
CA ALA A 42 11.52 -3.82 -0.78
C ALA A 42 11.70 -2.46 -0.08
N LEU A 43 12.28 -1.53 -0.82
CA LEU A 43 12.61 -0.21 -0.33
C LEU A 43 11.48 0.75 -0.66
N ALA A 44 10.96 1.46 0.35
CA ALA A 44 9.90 2.44 0.22
C ALA A 44 10.38 3.61 -0.65
N VAL A 45 9.49 4.11 -1.51
CA VAL A 45 9.75 5.23 -2.42
C VAL A 45 8.52 6.12 -2.47
N MET A 46 8.76 7.43 -2.51
CA MET A 46 7.73 8.43 -2.66
C MET A 46 8.09 9.40 -3.78
N MET A 47 7.14 9.62 -4.67
CA MET A 47 7.25 10.57 -5.78
C MET A 47 6.14 11.59 -5.69
N ARG A 48 6.45 12.84 -6.00
CA ARG A 48 5.47 13.93 -6.05
C ARG A 48 5.56 14.69 -7.35
N THR A 49 4.43 15.14 -7.90
CA THR A 49 4.45 16.07 -9.04
C THR A 49 4.99 17.43 -8.62
N LYS A 50 5.78 18.06 -9.49
CA LYS A 50 6.32 19.42 -9.30
C LYS A 50 5.28 20.53 -9.44
N ASP A 51 4.11 20.20 -9.96
CA ASP A 51 3.04 21.16 -10.21
C ASP A 51 2.35 21.63 -8.93
N ALA A 52 1.46 22.61 -9.07
CA ALA A 52 0.73 23.20 -7.95
C ALA A 52 -0.22 22.21 -7.25
N ARG A 53 -0.57 21.08 -7.88
CA ARG A 53 -1.45 20.07 -7.30
C ARG A 53 -0.72 19.11 -6.38
N ARG A 54 0.61 18.95 -6.54
CA ARG A 54 1.47 18.12 -5.67
C ARG A 54 0.92 16.72 -5.43
N VAL A 55 0.48 16.06 -6.51
CA VAL A 55 -0.01 14.68 -6.45
C VAL A 55 1.12 13.78 -5.99
N GLU A 56 0.86 12.99 -4.96
CA GLU A 56 1.83 12.10 -4.36
C GLU A 56 1.52 10.64 -4.69
N VAL A 57 2.56 9.87 -4.99
CA VAL A 57 2.46 8.43 -5.19
C VAL A 57 3.52 7.75 -4.33
N ARG A 58 3.05 6.82 -3.50
CA ARG A 58 3.85 6.04 -2.55
C ARG A 58 3.81 4.56 -2.90
N GLY A 59 4.86 3.84 -2.54
CA GLY A 59 4.96 2.40 -2.73
C GLY A 59 6.38 1.93 -2.47
N TRP A 60 6.78 0.84 -3.10
CA TRP A 60 8.11 0.26 -2.92
C TRP A 60 8.73 -0.11 -4.27
N ALA A 61 10.05 -0.23 -4.27
CA ALA A 61 10.76 -0.91 -5.33
C ALA A 61 11.97 -1.66 -4.78
N THR A 62 12.35 -2.76 -5.44
CA THR A 62 13.58 -3.49 -5.09
C THR A 62 14.79 -2.89 -5.82
N ALA A 63 16.00 -3.25 -5.39
CA ALA A 63 17.23 -2.87 -6.10
C ALA A 63 17.31 -3.44 -7.54
N ALA A 64 16.56 -4.52 -7.81
CA ALA A 64 16.41 -5.09 -9.15
C ALA A 64 15.39 -4.32 -10.03
N GLY A 65 14.76 -3.27 -9.49
CA GLY A 65 13.78 -2.46 -10.22
C GLY A 65 12.36 -3.04 -10.24
N VAL A 66 12.06 -4.02 -9.40
CA VAL A 66 10.68 -4.53 -9.26
C VAL A 66 9.87 -3.52 -8.48
N VAL A 67 8.92 -2.86 -9.15
CA VAL A 67 7.96 -1.94 -8.52
C VAL A 67 6.85 -2.72 -7.83
N ILE A 68 6.53 -2.30 -6.60
CA ILE A 68 5.51 -2.92 -5.75
C ILE A 68 4.51 -1.83 -5.33
N THR A 69 3.23 -2.10 -5.58
CA THR A 69 2.09 -1.28 -5.18
C THR A 69 0.99 -2.20 -4.64
N PRO A 70 -0.08 -1.67 -4.00
CA PRO A 70 -1.22 -2.50 -3.60
C PRO A 70 -1.84 -3.33 -4.73
N SER A 71 -1.76 -2.86 -5.98
CA SER A 71 -2.29 -3.52 -7.17
C SER A 71 -1.26 -4.36 -7.95
N ARG A 72 0.04 -4.24 -7.65
CA ARG A 72 1.10 -4.87 -8.43
C ARG A 72 2.19 -5.47 -7.56
N ASN A 73 2.53 -6.73 -7.84
CA ASN A 73 3.63 -7.45 -7.17
C ASN A 73 3.51 -7.46 -5.63
N LEU A 74 2.31 -7.31 -5.07
CA LEU A 74 2.11 -7.18 -3.64
C LEU A 74 2.67 -8.37 -2.85
N GLY A 75 2.67 -9.57 -3.44
CA GLY A 75 3.28 -10.74 -2.84
C GLY A 75 4.76 -10.54 -2.49
N VAL A 76 5.50 -9.75 -3.27
CA VAL A 76 6.91 -9.45 -2.97
C VAL A 76 7.05 -8.69 -1.64
N LEU A 77 6.17 -7.73 -1.34
CA LEU A 77 6.20 -7.03 -0.05
C LEU A 77 6.02 -8.00 1.13
N PHE A 78 5.08 -8.94 1.01
CA PHE A 78 4.81 -9.94 2.04
C PHE A 78 5.95 -10.96 2.17
N ALA A 79 6.63 -11.30 1.07
CA ALA A 79 7.83 -12.15 1.10
C ALA A 79 8.96 -11.46 1.86
N GLU A 80 9.22 -10.20 1.53
CA GLU A 80 10.27 -9.41 2.17
C GLU A 80 9.96 -9.07 3.64
N ALA A 81 8.68 -9.01 4.01
CA ALA A 81 8.22 -8.93 5.40
C ALA A 81 8.32 -10.27 6.16
N GLY A 82 8.71 -11.36 5.48
CA GLY A 82 8.94 -12.66 6.08
C GLY A 82 7.67 -13.48 6.35
N VAL A 83 6.52 -13.10 5.77
CA VAL A 83 5.21 -13.72 6.04
C VAL A 83 5.22 -15.23 5.85
N TRP A 84 5.81 -15.71 4.76
CA TRP A 84 5.90 -17.15 4.46
C TRP A 84 7.07 -17.88 5.14
N THR A 85 7.90 -17.15 5.90
CA THR A 85 9.06 -17.71 6.61
C THR A 85 8.87 -17.76 8.12
N GLN A 86 7.72 -17.28 8.64
CA GLN A 86 7.49 -17.18 10.08
C GLN A 86 7.22 -18.55 10.73
N PRO A 87 7.88 -18.86 11.88
CA PRO A 87 7.51 -20.02 12.68
C PRO A 87 6.16 -19.77 13.40
N PRO A 88 5.35 -20.82 13.63
CA PRO A 88 4.13 -20.71 14.44
C PRO A 88 4.50 -20.22 15.86
N GLY A 89 4.12 -18.99 16.21
CA GLY A 89 4.45 -18.36 17.49
C GLY A 89 5.06 -16.96 17.39
N ALA A 90 5.47 -16.51 16.20
CA ALA A 90 5.68 -15.08 15.97
C ALA A 90 4.38 -14.32 16.22
N LYS A 91 4.47 -13.09 16.76
CA LYS A 91 3.29 -12.26 17.03
C LYS A 91 2.69 -11.78 15.70
N LEU A 92 1.87 -12.61 15.07
CA LEU A 92 1.14 -12.29 13.84
C LEU A 92 0.37 -10.96 13.97
N GLY A 93 -0.06 -10.60 15.18
CA GLY A 93 -0.67 -9.29 15.45
C GLY A 93 0.27 -8.11 15.17
N ASP A 94 1.52 -8.14 15.65
CA ASP A 94 2.49 -7.06 15.43
C ASP A 94 2.83 -6.91 13.94
N LEU A 95 2.95 -8.05 13.23
CA LEU A 95 3.17 -8.06 11.78
C LEU A 95 1.93 -7.56 11.02
N ALA A 96 0.73 -7.94 11.45
CA ALA A 96 -0.52 -7.47 10.85
C ALA A 96 -0.65 -5.94 10.96
N ILE A 97 -0.34 -5.37 12.12
CA ILE A 97 -0.33 -3.92 12.35
C ILE A 97 0.67 -3.26 11.39
N THR A 98 1.90 -3.74 11.38
CA THR A 98 2.98 -3.19 10.54
C THR A 98 2.62 -3.20 9.05
N LEU A 99 2.11 -4.34 8.54
CA LEU A 99 1.73 -4.48 7.14
C LEU A 99 0.50 -3.63 6.77
N ALA A 100 -0.47 -3.51 7.68
CA ALA A 100 -1.62 -2.64 7.46
C ALA A 100 -1.20 -1.16 7.39
N GLU A 101 -0.32 -0.72 8.29
CA GLU A 101 0.23 0.65 8.27
C GLU A 101 1.00 0.95 6.99
N ASP A 102 1.79 -0.01 6.50
CA ASP A 102 2.51 0.11 5.23
C ASP A 102 1.57 0.24 4.03
N LEU A 103 0.56 -0.64 3.96
CA LEU A 103 -0.43 -0.61 2.90
C LEU A 103 -1.20 0.70 2.90
N VAL A 104 -1.70 1.13 4.05
CA VAL A 104 -2.40 2.41 4.20
C VAL A 104 -1.49 3.58 3.86
N TRP A 105 -0.23 3.58 4.31
CA TRP A 105 0.72 4.62 3.95
C TRP A 105 0.82 4.76 2.43
N SER A 106 0.82 3.64 1.69
CA SER A 106 0.90 3.66 0.22
C SER A 106 -0.32 4.25 -0.48
N TYR A 107 -1.46 4.42 0.22
CA TYR A 107 -2.68 5.01 -0.35
C TYR A 107 -2.60 6.52 -0.54
N GLY A 108 -1.66 7.21 0.13
CA GLY A 108 -1.47 8.65 -0.01
C GLY A 108 -1.59 9.40 1.32
N GLU A 109 -1.64 10.72 1.24
CA GLU A 109 -1.77 11.58 2.41
C GLU A 109 -3.17 11.46 3.02
N GLY A 110 -3.29 11.60 4.34
CA GLY A 110 -4.58 11.49 5.05
C GLY A 110 -5.15 10.08 5.18
N ALA A 111 -4.50 9.05 4.61
CA ALA A 111 -4.90 7.67 4.81
C ALA A 111 -4.46 7.15 6.20
N THR A 112 -5.36 6.50 6.95
CA THR A 112 -5.03 5.92 8.26
C THR A 112 -5.62 4.52 8.45
N VAL A 113 -4.95 3.70 9.28
CA VAL A 113 -5.50 2.42 9.74
C VAL A 113 -6.51 2.73 10.83
N GLU A 114 -7.74 2.26 10.65
CA GLU A 114 -8.78 2.39 11.66
C GLU A 114 -8.61 1.30 12.72
N SER A 115 -8.48 1.73 13.96
CA SER A 115 -8.55 0.85 15.13
C SER A 115 -9.86 1.12 15.86
N SER A 116 -10.75 0.13 15.94
CA SER A 116 -11.88 0.22 16.85
C SER A 116 -11.65 -0.72 18.04
N GLY A 117 -11.95 -0.25 19.26
CA GLY A 117 -11.84 -1.06 20.47
C GLY A 117 -12.78 -2.27 20.54
N SER A 118 -13.57 -2.51 19.48
CA SER A 118 -14.59 -3.56 19.40
C SER A 118 -14.23 -4.72 18.47
N PHE A 119 -13.13 -4.64 17.71
CA PHE A 119 -12.69 -5.72 16.82
C PHE A 119 -11.17 -5.93 16.86
N ALA A 120 -10.73 -7.18 16.69
CA ALA A 120 -9.32 -7.58 16.68
C ALA A 120 -8.66 -7.38 15.31
N TYR A 121 -8.68 -6.15 14.76
CA TYR A 121 -8.01 -5.82 13.51
C TYR A 121 -6.96 -4.72 13.71
N PRO A 122 -5.86 -4.71 12.93
CA PRO A 122 -5.50 -5.62 11.83
C PRO A 122 -5.29 -7.08 12.24
N ALA A 123 -5.67 -8.02 11.37
CA ALA A 123 -5.57 -9.46 11.63
C ALA A 123 -4.91 -10.18 10.46
N LEU A 124 -3.79 -10.87 10.73
CA LEU A 124 -3.12 -11.75 9.80
C LEU A 124 -3.39 -13.21 10.20
N THR A 125 -3.97 -13.97 9.29
CA THR A 125 -4.20 -15.42 9.43
C THR A 125 -3.41 -16.16 8.38
N LEU A 126 -2.76 -17.26 8.76
CA LEU A 126 -2.00 -18.13 7.86
C LEU A 126 -2.37 -19.59 8.11
N ALA A 127 -2.57 -20.33 7.03
CA ALA A 127 -2.67 -21.77 7.02
C ALA A 127 -1.27 -22.42 7.01
N ALA A 128 -1.21 -23.73 7.21
CA ALA A 128 0.06 -24.47 7.27
C ALA A 128 0.85 -24.45 5.95
N ASP A 129 0.18 -24.22 4.81
CA ASP A 129 0.80 -24.09 3.49
C ASP A 129 1.25 -22.65 3.17
N GLY A 130 1.08 -21.71 4.12
CA GLY A 130 1.43 -20.31 3.96
C GLY A 130 0.37 -19.46 3.24
N SER A 131 -0.73 -20.05 2.75
CA SER A 131 -1.89 -19.28 2.29
C SER A 131 -2.59 -18.60 3.46
N GLY A 132 -3.37 -17.54 3.21
CA GLY A 132 -4.01 -16.82 4.30
C GLY A 132 -4.60 -15.48 3.92
N SER A 133 -4.78 -14.61 4.92
CA SER A 133 -5.31 -13.27 4.71
C SER A 133 -4.80 -12.26 5.71
N LEU A 134 -4.62 -11.02 5.26
CA LEU A 134 -4.54 -9.85 6.13
C LEU A 134 -5.82 -9.04 5.96
N VAL A 135 -6.53 -8.78 7.06
CA VAL A 135 -7.73 -7.93 7.08
C VAL A 135 -7.48 -6.74 7.98
N PHE A 136 -7.81 -5.55 7.51
CA PHE A 136 -7.74 -4.31 8.28
C PHE A 136 -8.80 -3.33 7.79
N PHE A 137 -9.00 -2.25 8.54
CA PHE A 137 -9.84 -1.15 8.12
C PHE A 137 -8.97 0.06 7.84
N SER A 138 -9.26 0.76 6.76
CA SER A 138 -8.61 2.03 6.43
C SER A 138 -9.63 3.14 6.31
N SER A 139 -9.19 4.36 6.56
CA SER A 139 -9.90 5.55 6.14
C SER A 139 -9.06 6.38 5.22
N THR A 140 -9.71 7.07 4.28
CA THR A 140 -9.08 8.05 3.40
C THR A 140 -9.92 9.32 3.39
N GLU A 141 -9.25 10.47 3.51
CA GLU A 141 -9.88 11.75 3.24
C GLU A 141 -10.16 11.88 1.73
N SER A 142 -11.36 12.34 1.37
CA SER A 142 -11.89 12.35 -0.01
C SER A 142 -11.12 13.22 -1.02
N SER A 143 -9.94 13.75 -0.69
CA SER A 143 -9.11 14.55 -1.61
C SER A 143 -8.23 13.71 -2.53
N ASP A 144 -7.84 12.50 -2.11
CA ASP A 144 -7.06 11.59 -2.95
C ASP A 144 -7.97 10.51 -3.50
N ALA A 145 -8.65 10.85 -4.60
CA ALA A 145 -9.31 9.86 -5.43
C ALA A 145 -8.26 8.81 -5.82
N ASP A 146 -8.38 7.61 -5.27
CA ASP A 146 -7.65 6.43 -5.70
C ASP A 146 -7.87 6.28 -7.22
N PRO A 147 -6.87 6.62 -8.07
CA PRO A 147 -7.13 6.70 -9.50
C PRO A 147 -7.31 5.30 -10.11
N GLU A 148 -6.94 4.22 -9.39
CA GLU A 148 -7.17 2.84 -9.83
C GLU A 148 -8.55 2.29 -9.41
N ALA A 149 -9.21 2.87 -8.40
CA ALA A 149 -10.57 2.48 -7.98
C ALA A 149 -11.68 3.21 -8.78
N SER A 150 -11.34 4.18 -9.62
CA SER A 150 -12.29 5.06 -10.30
C SER A 150 -12.88 4.51 -11.62
N THR A 151 -13.36 3.27 -11.64
CA THR A 151 -14.15 2.73 -12.78
C THR A 151 -15.66 2.67 -12.54
N ALA A 152 -16.18 3.18 -11.42
CA ALA A 152 -17.62 3.18 -11.17
C ALA A 152 -18.13 4.56 -10.73
N GLY A 153 -18.74 5.29 -11.66
CA GLY A 153 -19.73 6.33 -11.40
C GLY A 153 -19.20 7.67 -10.90
N GLY A 154 -19.27 8.69 -11.75
CA GLY A 154 -19.11 10.08 -11.32
C GLY A 154 -20.19 10.52 -10.33
N GLY A 155 -19.81 11.31 -9.33
CA GLY A 155 -20.75 11.93 -8.40
C GLY A 155 -20.08 12.78 -7.33
N GLY A 156 -20.17 14.10 -7.49
CA GLY A 156 -20.45 15.10 -6.44
C GLY A 156 -19.59 15.14 -5.17
N GLY A 157 -18.96 16.30 -4.94
CA GLY A 157 -18.19 16.59 -3.75
C GLY A 157 -18.97 16.53 -2.43
N GLY A 158 -18.30 15.96 -1.43
CA GLY A 158 -18.63 16.02 -0.02
C GLY A 158 -17.37 15.61 0.74
N GLY A 159 -16.76 16.54 1.48
CA GLY A 159 -15.54 16.32 2.26
C GLY A 159 -15.81 15.38 3.44
N GLY A 160 -15.93 14.08 3.17
CA GLY A 160 -16.19 13.03 4.14
C GLY A 160 -15.08 12.01 4.15
N GLN A 161 -14.59 11.68 5.35
CA GLN A 161 -13.71 10.54 5.57
C GLN A 161 -14.48 9.26 5.20
N SER A 162 -13.93 8.47 4.28
CA SER A 162 -14.54 7.21 3.85
C SER A 162 -13.79 6.05 4.48
N THR A 163 -14.51 5.14 5.15
CA THR A 163 -13.94 3.94 5.76
C THR A 163 -14.13 2.73 4.86
N PHE A 164 -13.11 1.89 4.76
CA PHE A 164 -13.08 0.68 3.97
C PHE A 164 -12.60 -0.49 4.81
N GLN A 165 -13.09 -1.69 4.49
CA GLN A 165 -12.40 -2.92 4.85
C GLN A 165 -11.46 -3.29 3.71
N ASP A 166 -10.20 -3.46 4.05
CA ASP A 166 -9.15 -3.93 3.18
C ASP A 166 -8.90 -5.41 3.50
N THR A 167 -8.84 -6.24 2.46
CA THR A 167 -8.59 -7.67 2.58
C THR A 167 -7.55 -8.07 1.56
N VAL A 168 -6.37 -8.41 2.06
CA VAL A 168 -5.31 -9.04 1.27
C VAL A 168 -5.50 -10.55 1.35
N SER A 169 -5.67 -11.19 0.19
CA SER A 169 -5.63 -12.65 0.07
C SER A 169 -4.20 -13.08 -0.27
N LEU A 170 -3.68 -14.05 0.48
CA LEU A 170 -2.35 -14.63 0.32
C LEU A 170 -2.49 -16.07 -0.18
N THR A 171 -1.71 -16.43 -1.19
CA THR A 171 -1.68 -17.79 -1.73
C THR A 171 -0.39 -18.50 -1.33
N ALA A 172 -0.40 -19.83 -1.38
CA ALA A 172 0.79 -20.65 -1.09
C ALA A 172 1.93 -20.46 -2.09
N ASP A 173 1.66 -19.92 -3.29
CA ASP A 173 2.67 -19.60 -4.32
C ASP A 173 3.22 -18.16 -4.21
N HIS A 174 3.17 -17.59 -3.00
CA HIS A 174 3.69 -16.25 -2.66
C HIS A 174 3.06 -15.10 -3.45
N LYS A 175 1.80 -15.25 -3.88
CA LYS A 175 1.04 -14.14 -4.47
C LYS A 175 0.15 -13.50 -3.42
N ALA A 176 -0.12 -12.22 -3.64
CA ALA A 176 -1.02 -11.45 -2.82
C ALA A 176 -1.90 -10.54 -3.70
N THR A 177 -3.17 -10.41 -3.33
CA THR A 177 -4.12 -9.50 -3.98
C THR A 177 -4.91 -8.75 -2.93
N LEU A 178 -5.05 -7.43 -3.09
CA LEU A 178 -5.84 -6.59 -2.21
C LEU A 178 -7.23 -6.36 -2.81
N THR A 179 -8.27 -6.53 -1.99
CA THR A 179 -9.63 -6.06 -2.26
C THR A 179 -10.02 -5.02 -1.21
N ARG A 180 -10.65 -3.94 -1.65
CA ARG A 180 -11.10 -2.84 -0.79
C ARG A 180 -12.61 -2.67 -0.90
N THR A 181 -13.33 -2.78 0.22
CA THR A 181 -14.79 -2.74 0.27
C THR A 181 -15.25 -1.59 1.16
N PRO A 182 -16.13 -0.67 0.70
CA PRO A 182 -16.67 0.39 1.55
C PRO A 182 -17.38 -0.18 2.79
N PHE A 183 -17.12 0.38 3.97
CA PHE A 183 -17.67 -0.12 5.23
C PHE A 183 -19.21 -0.13 5.25
N GLU A 184 -19.84 0.88 4.64
CA GLU A 184 -21.30 0.95 4.50
C GLU A 184 -21.91 -0.21 3.70
N ALA A 185 -21.15 -0.81 2.79
CA ALA A 185 -21.63 -1.97 2.02
C ALA A 185 -21.62 -3.26 2.84
N ILE A 186 -20.85 -3.29 3.93
CA ILE A 186 -20.70 -4.44 4.82
C ILE A 186 -21.78 -4.42 5.90
N THR A 187 -22.09 -3.24 6.45
CA THR A 187 -23.07 -3.08 7.55
C THR A 187 -24.54 -3.18 7.11
N ARG A 188 -24.83 -3.19 5.81
CA ARG A 188 -26.18 -3.33 5.25
C ARG A 188 -26.56 -4.77 4.89
N ARG A 189 -25.73 -5.76 5.24
CA ARG A 189 -26.01 -7.20 5.07
C ARG A 189 -26.45 -7.80 6.41
#